data_AF-A0A9E3BFJ1-F1
#
_entry.id   AF-A0A9E3BFJ1-F1
#
_cell.length_a   1.000
_cell.length_b   1.000
_cell.length_c   1.000
_cell.angle_alpha   90.00
_cell.angle_beta   90.00
_cell.angle_gamma   90.00
#
_symmetry.space_group_name_H-M   'P 1'
#
loop_
_entity.id
_entity.type
_entity.pdbx_description
1 polymer ?
#
loop_
_entity_poly.entity_id
_entity_poly.type
_entity_poly.pdbx_seq_one_letter_code
_entity_poly.pdbx_strand_id
1 'polypeptide(L)'
;MTWIPKGMSPALRLASAVLLALVAACSTETALGPLAPELPPPGRTAPHPDQALFLDAAKTAWTYADRQYQPATGLINSVDGYTYATVWDVASGLAALYCAGRLGLVSSSEYDTRMRRALRTLQTVKLFDGVAPNKNYSTLTGAIAGRDDHDTAATERGYGWSATDLGRLLVWLKIIVVNQPKYAADVQRVVDRIDFTRIVADGYLWGAVVDPS
;
A
#
# COMPACT_ATOMS: atom_id res chain seq x y z
N MET A 1 38.52 55.09 -10.19
CA MET A 1 38.13 55.32 -8.78
C MET A 1 38.05 53.96 -8.10
N THR A 2 39.14 53.56 -7.44
CA THR A 2 39.30 52.27 -6.76
C THR A 2 39.05 52.46 -5.27
N TRP A 3 38.05 51.78 -4.73
CA TRP A 3 37.81 51.69 -3.29
C TRP A 3 38.29 50.33 -2.80
N ILE A 4 39.29 50.33 -1.91
CA ILE A 4 39.80 49.15 -1.19
C ILE A 4 39.45 49.35 0.29
N PRO A 5 38.72 48.45 0.94
CA PRO A 5 38.74 48.38 2.39
C PRO A 5 39.94 47.54 2.84
N LYS A 6 40.77 48.16 3.67
CA LYS A 6 41.86 47.52 4.43
C LYS A 6 41.29 46.67 5.55
N GLY A 7 41.96 45.55 5.81
CA GLY A 7 42.03 44.96 7.15
C GLY A 7 41.29 43.64 7.31
N MET A 8 41.94 42.54 6.92
CA MET A 8 41.59 41.22 7.45
C MET A 8 42.88 40.57 7.96
N SER A 9 42.87 40.19 9.23
CA SER A 9 44.00 39.66 10.00
C SER A 9 44.43 38.27 9.51
N PRO A 10 45.70 37.85 9.73
CA PRO A 10 46.23 36.60 9.18
C PRO A 10 45.72 35.31 9.85
N ALA A 11 44.80 35.42 10.82
CA ALA A 11 44.28 34.27 11.58
C ALA A 11 43.17 33.49 10.84
N LEU A 12 42.71 33.94 9.67
CA LEU A 12 41.59 33.34 8.94
C LEU A 12 42.03 32.74 7.59
N ARG A 13 43.15 32.00 7.56
CA ARG A 13 43.57 31.20 6.39
C ARG A 13 43.86 29.73 6.69
N LEU A 14 43.60 29.27 7.91
CA LEU A 14 43.78 27.87 8.32
C LEU A 14 42.46 27.11 8.58
N ALA A 15 41.31 27.74 8.39
CA ALA A 15 40.01 27.08 8.54
C ALA A 15 39.40 26.56 7.21
N SER A 16 40.05 26.80 6.06
CA SER A 16 39.53 26.40 4.74
C SER A 16 40.17 25.16 4.12
N ALA A 17 41.12 24.51 4.80
CA ALA A 17 41.74 23.26 4.31
C ALA A 17 41.36 22.01 5.12
N VAL A 18 40.64 22.15 6.23
CA VAL A 18 40.13 21.01 7.03
C VAL A 18 38.64 20.75 6.78
N LEU A 19 37.93 21.67 6.09
CA LEU A 19 36.50 21.55 5.82
C LEU A 19 36.15 20.94 4.44
N LEU A 20 37.14 20.53 3.65
CA LEU A 20 36.92 19.83 2.37
C LEU A 20 37.43 18.38 2.36
N ALA A 21 37.66 17.80 3.54
CA ALA A 21 37.91 16.36 3.72
C ALA A 21 36.81 15.67 4.56
N LEU A 22 35.78 16.41 5.02
CA LEU A 22 34.64 15.85 5.76
C LEU A 22 33.34 15.72 4.93
N VAL A 23 33.35 16.11 3.66
CA VAL A 23 32.17 16.01 2.77
C VAL A 23 32.12 14.68 1.99
N ALA A 24 33.06 13.76 2.23
CA ALA A 24 33.13 12.46 1.53
C ALA A 24 32.79 11.23 2.40
N ALA A 25 32.25 11.41 3.61
CA ALA A 25 32.05 10.31 4.55
C ALA A 25 30.68 10.28 5.24
N CYS A 26 29.63 10.76 4.58
CA CYS A 26 28.26 10.59 5.10
C CYS A 26 27.29 10.26 3.97
N SER A 27 27.58 9.17 3.27
CA SER A 27 26.60 8.45 2.45
C SER A 27 26.80 6.97 2.67
N THR A 28 26.79 6.53 3.93
CA THR A 28 26.35 5.17 4.21
C THR A 28 24.84 5.22 4.16
N GLU A 29 24.31 4.99 2.96
CA GLU A 29 23.01 4.38 2.79
C GLU A 29 23.00 3.14 3.68
N THR A 30 22.39 3.25 4.86
CA THR A 30 22.09 2.08 5.68
C THR A 30 21.05 1.31 4.89
N ALA A 31 21.52 0.51 3.93
CA ALA A 31 20.74 -0.57 3.38
C ALA A 31 20.19 -1.31 4.59
N LEU A 32 18.86 -1.36 4.72
CA LEU A 32 18.20 -2.27 5.64
C LEU A 32 18.91 -3.60 5.46
N GLY A 33 19.65 -4.03 6.49
CA GLY A 33 20.40 -5.28 6.45
C GLY A 33 19.48 -6.40 5.96
N PRO A 34 20.03 -7.46 5.35
CA PRO A 34 19.22 -8.56 4.85
C PRO A 34 18.21 -8.95 5.92
N LEU A 35 16.92 -8.88 5.56
CA LEU A 35 15.84 -9.37 6.41
C LEU A 35 16.30 -10.72 6.95
N ALA A 36 16.30 -10.86 8.28
CA ALA A 36 16.81 -12.04 8.96
C ALA A 36 16.34 -13.30 8.21
N PRO A 37 17.23 -14.30 8.02
CA PRO A 37 16.87 -15.52 7.30
C PRO A 37 15.54 -16.02 7.83
N GLU A 38 14.58 -16.19 6.93
CA GLU A 38 13.23 -16.63 7.27
C GLU A 38 13.37 -17.92 8.06
N LEU A 39 12.98 -17.87 9.34
CA LEU A 39 12.90 -19.08 10.14
C LEU A 39 12.00 -20.02 9.34
N PRO A 40 12.46 -21.25 9.03
CA PRO A 40 11.60 -22.21 8.35
C PRO A 40 10.30 -22.25 9.15
N PRO A 41 9.14 -22.11 8.49
CA PRO A 41 7.86 -22.09 9.18
C PRO A 41 7.87 -23.30 10.13
N PRO A 42 7.56 -23.11 11.42
CA PRO A 42 7.65 -24.18 12.40
C PRO A 42 7.02 -25.41 11.77
N GLY A 43 7.85 -26.45 11.59
CA GLY A 43 7.45 -27.63 10.84
C GLY A 43 6.11 -28.07 11.38
N ARG A 44 5.08 -28.07 10.52
CA ARG A 44 3.70 -28.35 10.96
C ARG A 44 3.73 -29.72 11.63
N THR A 45 3.67 -29.72 12.96
CA THR A 45 3.30 -30.88 13.75
C THR A 45 1.90 -31.34 13.32
N ALA A 46 1.52 -32.54 13.74
CA ALA A 46 0.24 -33.17 13.42
C ALA A 46 -0.95 -32.17 13.33
N PRO A 47 -1.93 -32.42 12.44
CA PRO A 47 -3.09 -31.56 12.24
C PRO A 47 -3.67 -31.03 13.56
N HIS A 48 -3.90 -29.72 13.65
CA HIS A 48 -4.60 -29.15 14.79
C HIS A 48 -5.96 -29.86 14.93
N PRO A 49 -6.43 -30.19 16.15
CA PRO A 49 -7.72 -30.88 16.33
C PRO A 49 -8.87 -30.21 15.57
N ASP A 50 -8.87 -28.87 15.54
CA ASP A 50 -9.88 -28.06 14.85
C ASP A 50 -9.54 -27.76 13.37
N GLN A 51 -8.55 -28.42 12.76
CA GLN A 51 -8.15 -28.13 11.37
C GLN A 51 -9.31 -28.30 10.39
N ALA A 52 -10.15 -29.33 10.58
CA ALA A 52 -11.34 -29.53 9.74
C ALA A 52 -12.33 -28.37 9.89
N LEU A 53 -12.59 -27.92 11.13
CA LEU A 53 -13.44 -26.78 11.43
C LEU A 53 -12.92 -25.50 10.77
N PHE A 54 -11.61 -25.22 10.88
CA PHE A 54 -11.02 -24.03 10.27
C PHE A 54 -11.03 -24.07 8.74
N LEU A 55 -10.84 -25.24 8.13
CA LEU A 55 -10.95 -25.38 6.68
C LEU A 55 -12.38 -25.19 6.19
N ASP A 56 -13.38 -25.67 6.93
CA ASP A 56 -14.79 -25.45 6.60
C ASP A 56 -15.19 -23.97 6.73
N ALA A 57 -14.75 -23.31 7.80
CA ALA A 57 -14.92 -21.86 7.97
C ALA A 57 -14.24 -21.07 6.84
N ALA A 58 -13.02 -21.46 6.44
CA ALA A 58 -12.30 -20.81 5.34
C ALA A 58 -13.00 -20.99 3.99
N LYS A 59 -13.55 -22.18 3.70
CA LYS A 59 -14.36 -22.44 2.50
C LYS A 59 -15.63 -21.59 2.47
N THR A 60 -16.31 -21.49 3.61
CA THR A 60 -17.53 -20.67 3.75
C THR A 60 -17.23 -19.19 3.54
N ALA A 61 -16.19 -18.67 4.20
CA ALA A 61 -15.74 -17.29 4.03
C ALA A 61 -15.30 -16.99 2.59
N TRP A 62 -14.55 -17.92 1.96
CA TRP A 62 -14.14 -17.76 0.58
C TRP A 62 -15.32 -17.76 -0.39
N THR A 63 -16.31 -18.64 -0.20
CA THR A 63 -17.53 -18.67 -1.03
C THR A 63 -18.24 -17.31 -1.02
N TYR A 64 -18.29 -16.64 0.14
CA TYR A 64 -18.84 -15.29 0.22
C TYR A 64 -17.99 -14.29 -0.58
N ALA A 65 -16.68 -14.24 -0.34
CA ALA A 65 -15.78 -13.32 -1.03
C ALA A 65 -15.77 -13.54 -2.55
N ASP A 66 -15.83 -14.79 -2.99
CA ASP A 66 -15.86 -15.18 -4.41
C ASP A 66 -17.12 -14.65 -5.11
N ARG A 67 -18.28 -14.74 -4.46
CA ARG A 67 -19.54 -14.18 -4.98
C ARG A 67 -19.48 -12.67 -5.17
N GLN A 68 -18.65 -11.99 -4.38
CA GLN A 68 -18.51 -10.53 -4.40
C GLN A 68 -17.39 -10.04 -5.34
N TYR A 69 -16.72 -10.95 -6.06
CA TYR A 69 -15.63 -10.61 -6.98
C TYR A 69 -16.12 -9.84 -8.21
N GLN A 70 -15.44 -8.73 -8.53
CA GLN A 70 -15.72 -7.91 -9.70
C GLN A 70 -14.66 -8.14 -10.78
N PRO A 71 -14.98 -8.79 -11.91
CA PRO A 71 -13.97 -9.19 -12.90
C PRO A 71 -13.29 -8.02 -13.62
N ALA A 72 -13.99 -6.88 -13.75
CA ALA A 72 -13.47 -5.70 -14.42
C ALA A 72 -12.29 -5.06 -13.68
N THR A 73 -12.33 -5.09 -12.34
CA THR A 73 -11.36 -4.41 -11.46
C THR A 73 -10.54 -5.39 -10.62
N GLY A 74 -11.01 -6.62 -10.46
CA GLY A 74 -10.42 -7.61 -9.55
C GLY A 74 -10.69 -7.32 -8.08
N LEU A 75 -11.49 -6.31 -7.76
CA LEU A 75 -11.87 -5.95 -6.40
C LEU A 75 -13.01 -6.86 -5.90
N ILE A 76 -13.21 -6.87 -4.60
CA ILE A 76 -14.28 -7.62 -3.92
C ILE A 76 -15.18 -6.59 -3.23
N ASN A 77 -16.49 -6.71 -3.40
CA ASN A 77 -17.45 -5.87 -2.67
C ASN A 77 -17.31 -6.07 -1.16
N SER A 78 -17.44 -4.99 -0.39
CA SER A 78 -17.38 -5.06 1.08
C SER A 78 -18.54 -5.83 1.68
N VAL A 79 -19.73 -5.64 1.11
CA VAL A 79 -20.96 -6.34 1.48
C VAL A 79 -21.77 -6.67 0.23
N ASP A 80 -22.69 -7.63 0.37
CA ASP A 80 -23.50 -8.13 -0.74
C ASP A 80 -24.37 -7.04 -1.36
N GLY A 81 -24.39 -6.98 -2.70
CA GLY A 81 -25.15 -5.97 -3.45
C GLY A 81 -24.57 -4.55 -3.41
N TYR A 82 -23.48 -4.31 -2.68
CA TYR A 82 -22.91 -2.99 -2.48
C TYR A 82 -21.59 -2.82 -3.25
N THR A 83 -21.62 -2.00 -4.29
CA THR A 83 -20.54 -1.94 -5.31
C THR A 83 -19.49 -0.87 -5.03
N TYR A 84 -19.26 -0.59 -3.74
CA TYR A 84 -18.24 0.33 -3.27
C TYR A 84 -17.42 -0.33 -2.16
N ALA A 85 -16.14 0.01 -2.12
CA ALA A 85 -15.20 -0.52 -1.14
C ALA A 85 -14.32 0.60 -0.60
N THR A 86 -14.15 0.61 0.73
CA THR A 86 -13.11 1.42 1.36
C THR A 86 -11.73 0.84 1.00
N VAL A 87 -10.66 1.61 1.19
CA VAL A 87 -9.29 1.07 1.05
C VAL A 87 -9.04 -0.08 2.05
N TRP A 88 -9.67 -0.04 3.22
CA TRP A 88 -9.68 -1.13 4.18
C TRP A 88 -10.28 -2.43 3.61
N ASP A 89 -11.40 -2.31 2.90
CA ASP A 89 -12.08 -3.44 2.27
C ASP A 89 -11.28 -3.98 1.08
N VAL A 90 -10.67 -3.10 0.27
CA VAL A 90 -9.78 -3.51 -0.83
C VAL A 90 -8.61 -4.34 -0.29
N ALA A 91 -7.97 -3.88 0.79
CA ALA A 91 -6.90 -4.64 1.43
C ALA A 91 -7.39 -5.99 1.99
N SER A 92 -8.61 -6.03 2.54
CA SER A 92 -9.24 -7.26 3.03
C SER A 92 -9.58 -8.23 1.89
N GLY A 93 -9.96 -7.73 0.72
CA GLY A 93 -10.17 -8.52 -0.49
C GLY A 93 -8.87 -9.14 -1.01
N LEU A 94 -7.77 -8.37 -1.03
CA LEU A 94 -6.43 -8.90 -1.36
C LEU A 94 -6.01 -9.99 -0.38
N ALA A 95 -6.27 -9.79 0.91
CA ALA A 95 -6.01 -10.76 1.97
C ALA A 95 -6.79 -12.07 1.76
N ALA A 96 -8.10 -11.97 1.51
CA ALA A 96 -8.98 -13.11 1.27
C ALA A 96 -8.49 -13.92 0.05
N LEU A 97 -8.20 -13.24 -1.06
CA LEU A 97 -7.68 -13.88 -2.26
C LEU A 97 -6.31 -14.56 -2.02
N TYR A 98 -5.40 -13.88 -1.32
CA TYR A 98 -4.10 -14.45 -0.92
C TYR A 98 -4.29 -15.73 -0.10
N CYS A 99 -5.11 -15.69 0.96
CA CYS A 99 -5.39 -16.83 1.81
C CYS A 99 -6.06 -17.98 1.05
N ALA A 100 -7.04 -17.69 0.19
CA ALA A 100 -7.70 -18.69 -0.64
C ALA A 100 -6.71 -19.40 -1.56
N GLY A 101 -5.79 -18.66 -2.19
CA GLY A 101 -4.72 -19.24 -3.00
C GLY A 101 -3.77 -20.12 -2.17
N ARG A 102 -3.36 -19.65 -0.98
CA ARG A 102 -2.47 -20.41 -0.08
C ARG A 102 -3.11 -21.68 0.50
N LEU A 103 -4.44 -21.70 0.62
CA LEU A 103 -5.22 -22.85 1.09
C LEU A 103 -5.70 -23.77 -0.05
N GLY A 104 -5.43 -23.41 -1.31
CA GLY A 104 -5.88 -24.19 -2.48
C GLY A 104 -7.39 -24.14 -2.70
N LEU A 105 -8.08 -23.11 -2.20
CA LEU A 105 -9.52 -22.90 -2.39
C LEU A 105 -9.86 -22.28 -3.75
N VAL A 106 -8.85 -21.75 -4.44
CA VAL A 106 -8.93 -21.21 -5.80
C VAL A 106 -7.75 -21.76 -6.61
N SER A 107 -7.95 -22.02 -7.90
CA SER A 107 -6.89 -22.54 -8.76
C SER A 107 -5.73 -21.54 -8.89
N SER A 108 -4.51 -22.03 -9.11
CA SER A 108 -3.32 -21.15 -9.20
C SER A 108 -3.40 -20.14 -10.36
N SER A 109 -3.99 -20.52 -11.49
CA SER A 109 -4.17 -19.65 -12.66
C SER A 109 -5.21 -18.56 -12.41
N GLU A 110 -6.33 -18.92 -11.80
CA GLU A 110 -7.38 -17.99 -11.42
C GLU A 110 -6.89 -17.02 -10.35
N TYR A 111 -6.20 -17.52 -9.32
CA TYR A 111 -5.56 -16.70 -8.30
C TYR A 111 -4.62 -15.65 -8.93
N ASP A 112 -3.73 -16.06 -9.84
CA ASP A 112 -2.80 -15.14 -10.50
C ASP A 112 -3.54 -14.09 -11.34
N THR A 113 -4.56 -14.52 -12.09
CA THR A 113 -5.40 -13.64 -12.90
C THR A 113 -6.09 -12.58 -12.05
N ARG A 114 -6.74 -12.99 -10.96
CA ARG A 114 -7.47 -12.10 -10.05
C ARG A 114 -6.52 -11.15 -9.31
N MET A 115 -5.39 -11.65 -8.81
CA MET A 115 -4.40 -10.83 -8.09
C MET A 115 -3.80 -9.76 -8.99
N ARG A 116 -3.37 -10.12 -10.20
CA ARG A 116 -2.85 -9.14 -11.17
C ARG A 116 -3.91 -8.15 -11.61
N ARG A 117 -5.17 -8.57 -11.71
CA ARG A 117 -6.28 -7.67 -12.04
C ARG A 117 -6.46 -6.61 -10.95
N ALA A 118 -6.53 -7.02 -9.68
CA ALA A 118 -6.65 -6.11 -8.55
C ALA A 118 -5.46 -5.13 -8.46
N LEU A 119 -4.22 -5.63 -8.61
CA LEU A 119 -3.02 -4.79 -8.60
C LEU A 119 -2.99 -3.80 -9.76
N ARG A 120 -3.40 -4.20 -10.97
CA ARG A 120 -3.53 -3.27 -12.10
C ARG A 120 -4.55 -2.18 -11.84
N THR A 121 -5.69 -2.51 -11.24
CA THR A 121 -6.67 -1.48 -10.86
C THR A 121 -6.07 -0.51 -9.85
N LEU A 122 -5.37 -0.98 -8.82
CA LEU A 122 -4.66 -0.11 -7.87
C LEU A 122 -3.58 0.78 -8.51
N GLN A 123 -2.96 0.33 -9.61
CA GLN A 123 -2.02 1.14 -10.39
C GLN A 123 -2.71 2.26 -11.16
N THR A 124 -4.02 2.16 -11.45
CA THR A 124 -4.73 3.11 -12.32
C THR A 124 -5.80 3.93 -11.63
N VAL A 125 -6.29 3.53 -10.45
CA VAL A 125 -7.32 4.29 -9.72
C VAL A 125 -6.87 5.72 -9.47
N LYS A 126 -7.77 6.70 -9.61
CA LYS A 126 -7.44 8.10 -9.31
C LYS A 126 -7.14 8.26 -7.82
N LEU A 127 -6.05 8.96 -7.51
CA LEU A 127 -5.69 9.30 -6.13
C LEU A 127 -6.39 10.60 -5.72
N PHE A 128 -6.73 10.73 -4.44
CA PHE A 128 -7.21 12.00 -3.90
C PHE A 128 -6.07 13.03 -3.94
N ASP A 129 -6.30 14.13 -4.66
CA ASP A 129 -5.33 15.21 -4.90
C ASP A 129 -3.94 14.75 -5.38
N GLY A 130 -3.86 13.57 -6.03
CA GLY A 130 -2.59 12.99 -6.46
C GLY A 130 -1.69 12.47 -5.33
N VAL A 131 -2.18 12.43 -4.08
CA VAL A 131 -1.38 12.09 -2.89
C VAL A 131 -1.50 10.63 -2.51
N ALA A 132 -2.73 10.16 -2.28
CA ALA A 132 -3.00 8.84 -1.72
C ALA A 132 -4.33 8.29 -2.25
N PRO A 133 -4.57 6.98 -2.12
CA PRO A 133 -5.87 6.40 -2.46
C PRO A 133 -7.01 7.16 -1.74
N ASN A 134 -8.05 7.51 -2.50
CA ASN A 134 -9.27 8.03 -1.93
C ASN A 134 -9.86 6.99 -0.96
N LYS A 135 -10.57 7.44 0.07
CA LYS A 135 -11.18 6.56 1.07
C LYS A 135 -12.05 5.46 0.47
N ASN A 136 -12.85 5.77 -0.57
CA ASN A 136 -13.76 4.82 -1.23
C ASN A 136 -13.55 4.76 -2.75
N TYR A 137 -13.76 3.57 -3.32
CA TYR A 137 -13.81 3.34 -4.76
C TYR A 137 -15.02 2.48 -5.14
N SER A 138 -15.57 2.71 -6.33
CA SER A 138 -16.47 1.73 -6.94
C SER A 138 -15.71 0.45 -7.26
N THR A 139 -16.20 -0.70 -6.80
CA THR A 139 -15.63 -2.01 -7.12
C THR A 139 -15.93 -2.41 -8.55
N LEU A 140 -16.96 -1.84 -9.19
CA LEU A 140 -17.29 -2.12 -10.59
C LEU A 140 -16.32 -1.47 -11.57
N THR A 141 -15.88 -0.24 -11.27
CA THR A 141 -15.14 0.59 -12.24
C THR A 141 -13.76 1.03 -11.76
N GLY A 142 -13.48 0.99 -10.45
CA GLY A 142 -12.29 1.59 -9.86
C GLY A 142 -12.33 3.12 -9.81
N ALA A 143 -13.47 3.74 -10.15
CA ALA A 143 -13.67 5.18 -10.02
C ALA A 143 -13.78 5.59 -8.56
N ILE A 144 -13.41 6.84 -8.26
CA ILE A 144 -13.59 7.43 -6.92
C ILE A 144 -15.08 7.36 -6.55
N ALA A 145 -15.35 6.97 -5.31
CA ALA A 145 -16.67 7.06 -4.71
C ALA A 145 -16.69 8.10 -3.59
N GLY A 146 -17.85 8.72 -3.40
CA GLY A 146 -18.10 9.77 -2.42
C GLY A 146 -18.20 9.24 -1.00
N ARG A 147 -18.57 10.15 -0.08
CA ARG A 147 -18.84 9.82 1.32
C ARG A 147 -20.13 9.03 1.45
N ASP A 148 -21.15 9.48 0.74
CA ASP A 148 -22.44 8.81 0.63
C ASP A 148 -22.38 7.98 -0.65
N ASP A 149 -22.51 6.69 -0.45
CA ASP A 149 -22.55 5.54 -1.36
C ASP A 149 -23.45 5.63 -2.60
N HIS A 150 -24.02 6.80 -2.87
CA HIS A 150 -25.01 7.06 -3.88
C HIS A 150 -24.72 8.29 -4.74
N ASP A 151 -23.80 9.16 -4.32
CA ASP A 151 -23.60 10.41 -5.04
C ASP A 151 -22.57 10.21 -6.16
N THR A 152 -23.03 10.06 -7.40
CA THR A 152 -22.17 9.98 -8.58
C THR A 152 -21.73 11.35 -9.08
N ALA A 153 -22.29 12.45 -8.55
CA ALA A 153 -22.05 13.81 -9.01
C ALA A 153 -20.96 14.55 -8.19
N ALA A 154 -20.76 14.21 -6.92
CA ALA A 154 -19.76 14.84 -6.03
C ALA A 154 -18.33 14.25 -6.10
N THR A 155 -18.05 13.31 -7.03
CA THR A 155 -17.02 12.28 -6.82
C THR A 155 -15.75 12.39 -7.64
N GLU A 156 -15.61 13.37 -8.55
CA GLU A 156 -14.41 13.39 -9.38
C GLU A 156 -13.12 13.61 -8.57
N ARG A 157 -13.18 14.38 -7.49
CA ARG A 157 -12.01 14.67 -6.64
C ARG A 157 -11.83 13.65 -5.51
N GLY A 158 -12.93 13.19 -4.91
CA GLY A 158 -12.93 12.39 -3.68
C GLY A 158 -13.00 13.24 -2.41
N TYR A 159 -12.83 12.62 -1.24
CA TYR A 159 -13.06 13.27 0.07
C TYR A 159 -11.97 12.97 1.11
N GLY A 160 -10.77 12.62 0.63
CA GLY A 160 -9.55 12.44 1.43
C GLY A 160 -9.03 11.01 1.43
N TRP A 161 -8.09 10.73 2.33
CA TRP A 161 -7.48 9.42 2.53
C TRP A 161 -7.49 9.03 4.02
N SER A 162 -7.54 7.72 4.29
CA SER A 162 -7.42 7.17 5.64
C SER A 162 -6.00 6.65 5.85
N ALA A 163 -5.28 7.18 6.84
CA ALA A 163 -3.96 6.68 7.22
C ALA A 163 -4.00 5.22 7.67
N THR A 164 -5.04 4.85 8.43
CA THR A 164 -5.23 3.48 8.93
C THR A 164 -5.46 2.50 7.78
N ASP A 165 -6.33 2.85 6.84
CA ASP A 165 -6.66 1.98 5.70
C ASP A 165 -5.45 1.83 4.78
N LEU A 166 -4.73 2.94 4.54
CA LEU A 166 -3.49 2.93 3.77
C LEU A 166 -2.44 2.03 4.43
N GLY A 167 -2.27 2.14 5.76
CA GLY A 167 -1.37 1.27 6.51
C GLY A 167 -1.71 -0.21 6.33
N ARG A 168 -3.00 -0.58 6.44
CA ARG A 168 -3.45 -1.95 6.20
C ARG A 168 -3.18 -2.41 4.77
N LEU A 169 -3.43 -1.57 3.77
CA LEU A 169 -3.14 -1.88 2.37
C LEU A 169 -1.64 -2.17 2.18
N LEU A 170 -0.77 -1.29 2.69
CA LEU A 170 0.69 -1.44 2.59
C LEU A 170 1.19 -2.72 3.26
N VAL A 171 0.64 -3.10 4.42
CA VAL A 171 0.97 -4.36 5.09
C VAL A 171 0.63 -5.56 4.20
N TRP A 172 -0.56 -5.61 3.61
CA TRP A 172 -0.95 -6.72 2.73
C TRP A 172 -0.15 -6.77 1.44
N LEU A 173 0.13 -5.62 0.83
CA LEU A 173 1.03 -5.53 -0.31
C LEU A 173 2.43 -6.05 0.04
N LYS A 174 2.96 -5.72 1.23
CA LYS A 174 4.25 -6.24 1.72
C LYS A 174 4.22 -7.75 1.92
N ILE A 175 3.17 -8.29 2.55
CA ILE A 175 2.99 -9.75 2.74
C ILE A 175 3.02 -10.46 1.38
N ILE A 176 2.28 -9.94 0.40
CA ILE A 176 2.20 -10.51 -0.95
C ILE A 176 3.59 -10.56 -1.59
N VAL A 177 4.36 -9.48 -1.61
CA VAL A 177 5.66 -9.46 -2.31
C VAL A 177 6.75 -10.26 -1.59
N VAL A 178 6.72 -10.33 -0.25
CA VAL A 178 7.64 -11.17 0.52
C VAL A 178 7.43 -12.64 0.21
N ASN A 179 6.16 -13.08 0.13
CA ASN A 179 5.82 -14.48 -0.10
C ASN A 179 5.77 -14.85 -1.59
N GLN A 180 5.57 -13.88 -2.48
CA GLN A 180 5.33 -14.09 -3.91
C GLN A 180 6.01 -12.99 -4.75
N PRO A 181 7.36 -13.07 -4.94
CA PRO A 181 8.13 -12.04 -5.62
C PRO A 181 7.69 -11.72 -7.06
N LYS A 182 6.95 -12.63 -7.72
CA LYS A 182 6.36 -12.42 -9.05
C LYS A 182 5.42 -11.21 -9.17
N TYR A 183 4.94 -10.67 -8.05
CA TYR A 183 4.10 -9.46 -8.01
C TYR A 183 4.87 -8.19 -7.61
N ALA A 184 6.17 -8.28 -7.31
CA ALA A 184 6.94 -7.15 -6.76
C ALA A 184 6.87 -5.90 -7.65
N ALA A 185 7.03 -6.05 -8.97
CA ALA A 185 6.96 -4.91 -9.90
C ALA A 185 5.56 -4.28 -9.96
N ASP A 186 4.50 -5.09 -9.89
CA ASP A 186 3.12 -4.60 -9.88
C ASP A 186 2.81 -3.84 -8.58
N VAL A 187 3.28 -4.35 -7.44
CA VAL A 187 3.10 -3.72 -6.14
C VAL A 187 3.93 -2.44 -6.01
N GLN A 188 5.17 -2.44 -6.49
CA GLN A 188 6.01 -1.25 -6.47
C GLN A 188 5.35 -0.09 -7.23
N ARG A 189 4.78 -0.36 -8.41
CA ARG A 189 3.99 0.63 -9.16
C ARG A 189 2.77 1.16 -8.44
N VAL A 190 2.16 0.41 -7.51
CA VAL A 190 1.09 0.93 -6.66
C VAL A 190 1.67 1.88 -5.62
N VAL A 191 2.77 1.47 -4.96
CA VAL A 191 3.39 2.22 -3.88
C VAL A 191 4.02 3.53 -4.36
N ASP A 192 4.67 3.53 -5.53
CA ASP A 192 5.35 4.69 -6.12
C ASP A 192 4.41 5.88 -6.40
N ARG A 193 3.10 5.62 -6.46
CA ARG A 193 2.10 6.67 -6.70
C ARG A 193 1.74 7.42 -5.42
N ILE A 194 2.11 6.90 -4.25
CA ILE A 194 1.77 7.49 -2.95
C ILE A 194 2.81 8.55 -2.60
N ASP A 195 2.35 9.78 -2.41
CA ASP A 195 3.19 10.87 -1.92
C ASP A 195 3.30 10.80 -0.38
N PHE A 196 4.27 10.01 0.09
CA PHE A 196 4.53 9.88 1.53
C PHE A 196 4.98 11.20 2.19
N THR A 197 5.48 12.19 1.44
CA THR A 197 5.87 13.50 2.01
C THR A 197 4.67 14.29 2.52
N ARG A 198 3.47 13.98 2.01
CA ARG A 198 2.19 14.59 2.41
C ARG A 198 1.45 13.79 3.49
N ILE A 199 1.91 12.58 3.79
CA ILE A 199 1.22 11.62 4.67
C ILE A 199 2.03 11.41 5.96
N VAL A 200 3.36 11.38 5.85
CA VAL A 200 4.24 11.17 7.00
C VAL A 200 4.65 12.51 7.58
N ALA A 201 4.27 12.77 8.83
CA ALA A 201 4.74 13.93 9.60
C ALA A 201 4.96 13.52 11.05
N ASP A 202 6.08 13.97 11.63
CA ASP A 202 6.48 13.71 13.02
C ASP A 202 6.51 12.23 13.42
N GLY A 203 6.82 11.35 12.47
CA GLY A 203 6.86 9.89 12.69
C GLY A 203 5.50 9.19 12.64
N TYR A 204 4.43 9.92 12.30
CA TYR A 204 3.07 9.38 12.18
C TYR A 204 2.55 9.45 10.74
N LEU A 205 1.62 8.55 10.40
CA LEU A 205 0.81 8.66 9.19
C LEU A 205 -0.45 9.48 9.50
N TRP A 206 -0.67 10.52 8.72
CA TRP A 206 -1.82 11.42 8.85
C TRP A 206 -2.84 11.17 7.74
N GLY A 207 -4.11 11.11 8.13
CA GLY A 207 -5.23 11.08 7.18
C GLY A 207 -5.64 12.48 6.76
N ALA A 208 -6.37 12.58 5.65
CA ALA A 208 -7.03 13.82 5.25
C ALA A 208 -8.52 13.59 5.06
N VAL A 209 -9.30 14.64 5.29
CA VAL A 209 -10.73 14.66 5.02
C VAL A 209 -11.12 16.04 4.51
N VAL A 210 -11.97 16.07 3.50
CA VAL A 210 -12.67 17.30 3.10
C VAL A 210 -14.08 17.20 3.68
N ASP A 211 -14.47 18.22 4.42
CA ASP A 211 -15.84 18.34 4.91
C ASP A 211 -16.76 18.79 3.76
N PRO A 212 -17.97 18.24 3.66
CA PRO A 212 -18.96 18.77 2.74
C PRO A 212 -19.28 20.20 3.16
N SER A 213 -18.97 21.17 2.29
CA SER A 213 -19.32 22.58 2.45
C SER A 213 -20.81 22.81 2.33
#